data_AF-A0A6N8TGC7-F1
#
_entry.id   AF-A0A6N8TGC7-F1
#
_cell.length_a   1.000
_cell.length_b   1.000
_cell.length_c   1.000
_cell.angle_alpha   90.00
_cell.angle_beta   90.00
_cell.angle_gamma   90.00
#
_symmetry.space_group_name_H-M   'P 1'
#
loop_
_entity.id
_entity.type
_entity.pdbx_description
1 polymer ?
#
loop_
_entity_poly.entity_id
_entity_poly.type
_entity_poly.pdbx_seq_one_letter_code
_entity_poly.pdbx_strand_id
1 'polypeptide(L)'
;MSDRSLLAAQVRAARALLGWSQGYLADGACVSRSTIADLEGDKREPHEASLFVIMNELASAGINFTETGVEFRSWPPPQYVPTGIRQKK
;
A
#
# COMPACT_ATOMS: atom_id res chain seq x y z
N MET A 1 15.65 14.76 1.98
CA MET A 1 15.74 13.64 1.03
C MET A 1 14.42 12.90 1.08
N SER A 2 13.47 13.28 0.21
CA SER A 2 12.26 12.47 -0.02
C SER A 2 12.67 11.35 -0.95
N ASP A 3 13.15 10.24 -0.40
CA ASP A 3 13.66 9.14 -1.20
C ASP A 3 12.49 8.32 -1.74
N ARG A 4 12.07 8.60 -2.97
CA ARG A 4 10.99 7.90 -3.67
C ARG A 4 11.23 6.39 -3.71
N SER A 5 12.50 5.98 -3.80
CA SER A 5 12.90 4.57 -3.80
C SER A 5 12.62 3.90 -2.44
N LEU A 6 12.75 4.63 -1.33
CA LEU A 6 12.38 4.17 0.01
C LEU A 6 10.87 3.98 0.11
N LEU A 7 10.08 4.94 -0.37
CA LEU A 7 8.62 4.82 -0.38
C LEU A 7 8.15 3.61 -1.21
N ALA A 8 8.74 3.40 -2.39
CA ALA A 8 8.48 2.21 -3.20
C ALA A 8 8.82 0.92 -2.42
N ALA A 9 9.94 0.90 -1.71
CA ALA A 9 10.33 -0.23 -0.85
C ALA A 9 9.36 -0.46 0.31
N GLN A 10 8.91 0.60 0.97
CA GLN A 10 7.95 0.54 2.07
C GLN A 10 6.60 0.00 1.61
N VAL A 11 6.09 0.41 0.43
CA VAL A 11 4.84 -0.13 -0.13
C VAL A 11 4.98 -1.62 -0.43
N ARG A 12 6.09 -2.06 -1.04
CA ARG A 12 6.37 -3.49 -1.27
C ARG A 12 6.39 -4.27 0.05
N ALA A 13 7.08 -3.74 1.06
CA ALA A 13 7.21 -4.37 2.37
C ALA A 13 5.87 -4.45 3.11
N ALA A 14 5.07 -3.38 3.08
CA ALA A 14 3.76 -3.33 3.72
C ALA A 14 2.82 -4.38 3.13
N ARG A 15 2.81 -4.47 1.80
CA ARG A 15 2.05 -5.48 1.07
C ARG A 15 2.51 -6.91 1.42
N ALA A 16 3.82 -7.12 1.54
CA ALA A 16 4.38 -8.41 1.92
C ALA A 16 4.00 -8.82 3.35
N LEU A 17 4.07 -7.89 4.31
CA LEU A 17 3.63 -8.12 5.70
C LEU A 17 2.17 -8.56 5.75
N LEU A 18 1.30 -7.87 5.01
CA LEU A 18 -0.13 -8.20 4.94
C LEU A 18 -0.46 -9.47 4.12
N GLY A 19 0.53 -10.05 3.42
CA GLY A 19 0.31 -11.17 2.51
C GLY A 19 -0.54 -10.82 1.28
N TRP A 20 -0.60 -9.54 0.90
CA TRP A 20 -1.44 -9.06 -0.19
C TRP A 20 -0.76 -9.18 -1.57
N SER A 21 -1.56 -9.35 -2.62
CA SER A 21 -1.08 -9.22 -4.00
C SER A 21 -1.17 -7.78 -4.49
N GLN A 22 -0.43 -7.41 -5.54
CA GLN A 22 -0.55 -6.08 -6.15
C GLN A 22 -1.99 -5.80 -6.63
N GLY A 23 -2.66 -6.84 -7.16
CA GLY A 23 -4.05 -6.73 -7.60
C GLY A 23 -5.01 -6.49 -6.44
N TYR A 24 -4.82 -7.18 -5.32
CA TYR A 24 -5.66 -7.02 -4.13
C TYR A 24 -5.55 -5.60 -3.54
N LEU A 25 -4.33 -5.06 -3.46
CA LEU A 25 -4.12 -3.67 -3.06
C LEU A 25 -4.72 -2.69 -4.09
N ALA A 26 -4.57 -2.96 -5.38
CA ALA A 26 -5.11 -2.11 -6.44
C ALA A 26 -6.64 -2.04 -6.39
N ASP A 27 -7.31 -3.19 -6.23
CA ASP A 27 -8.76 -3.26 -6.05
C ASP A 27 -9.23 -2.51 -4.80
N GLY A 28 -8.46 -2.62 -3.72
CA GLY A 28 -8.73 -1.91 -2.46
C GLY A 28 -8.63 -0.40 -2.57
N ALA A 29 -7.58 0.07 -3.22
CA ALA A 29 -7.29 1.49 -3.41
C ALA A 29 -7.98 2.10 -4.64
N CYS A 30 -8.79 1.33 -5.37
CA CYS A 30 -9.47 1.76 -6.59
C CYS A 30 -8.52 2.31 -7.67
N VAL A 31 -7.34 1.69 -7.83
CA VAL A 31 -6.35 2.05 -8.85
C VAL A 31 -6.08 0.86 -9.78
N SER A 32 -5.36 1.10 -10.89
CA SER A 32 -4.95 0.01 -11.76
C SER A 32 -3.82 -0.81 -11.12
N ARG A 33 -3.74 -2.12 -11.42
CA ARG A 33 -2.60 -2.96 -11.00
C ARG A 33 -1.26 -2.39 -11.51
N SER A 34 -1.25 -1.84 -12.72
CA SER A 34 -0.07 -1.16 -13.29
C SER A 34 0.37 0.04 -12.46
N THR A 35 -0.55 0.78 -11.84
CA THR A 35 -0.22 1.88 -10.94
C THR A 35 0.56 1.38 -9.72
N ILE A 36 0.14 0.26 -9.12
CA ILE A 36 0.90 -0.36 -8.02
C ILE A 36 2.26 -0.84 -8.50
N ALA A 37 2.32 -1.50 -9.67
CA ALA A 37 3.59 -2.02 -10.21
C ALA A 37 4.59 -0.92 -10.57
N ASP A 38 4.12 0.22 -11.11
CA ASP A 38 4.95 1.37 -11.43
C ASP A 38 5.47 2.07 -10.16
N LEU A 39 4.60 2.23 -9.14
CA LEU A 39 4.97 2.75 -7.83
C LEU A 39 6.01 1.84 -7.15
N GLU A 40 5.72 0.55 -7.03
CA GLU A 40 6.64 -0.43 -6.46
C GLU A 40 7.91 -0.59 -7.29
N GLY A 41 7.92 -0.23 -8.57
CA GLY A 41 9.08 -0.30 -9.44
C GLY A 41 9.91 0.98 -9.49
N ASP A 42 9.49 2.05 -8.79
CA ASP A 42 10.08 3.39 -8.89
C ASP A 42 10.18 3.91 -10.34
N LYS A 43 9.23 3.52 -11.19
CA LYS A 43 9.30 3.77 -12.64
C LYS A 43 8.77 5.14 -13.05
N ARG A 44 7.84 5.69 -12.27
CA ARG A 44 7.12 6.94 -12.56
C ARG A 44 6.82 7.68 -11.27
N GLU A 45 6.73 9.01 -11.37
CA GLU A 45 6.16 9.85 -10.32
C GLU A 45 4.69 9.45 -10.12
N PRO A 46 4.30 8.91 -8.95
CA PRO A 46 2.91 8.59 -8.68
C PRO A 46 2.11 9.88 -8.58
N HIS A 47 0.89 9.90 -9.12
CA HIS A 47 -0.03 10.99 -8.85
C HIS A 47 -0.33 11.04 -7.34
N GLU A 48 -0.28 12.23 -6.73
CA GLU A 48 -0.44 12.39 -5.27
C GLU A 48 -1.72 11.73 -4.75
N ALA A 49 -2.83 11.89 -5.48
CA ALA A 49 -4.09 11.23 -5.13
C ALA A 49 -4.00 9.69 -5.10
N SER A 50 -3.28 9.07 -6.05
CA SER A 50 -3.08 7.62 -6.08
C SER A 50 -2.21 7.16 -4.92
N LEU A 51 -1.14 7.90 -4.62
CA LEU A 51 -0.28 7.59 -3.49
C LEU A 51 -1.05 7.66 -2.17
N PHE A 52 -1.85 8.71 -1.99
CA PHE A 52 -2.67 8.91 -0.80
C PHE A 52 -3.62 7.73 -0.55
N VAL A 53 -4.39 7.30 -1.56
CA VAL A 53 -5.33 6.17 -1.39
C VAL A 53 -4.61 4.85 -1.12
N ILE A 54 -3.46 4.60 -1.76
CA ILE A 54 -2.66 3.39 -1.55
C ILE A 54 -2.12 3.35 -0.11
N MET A 55 -1.52 4.46 0.35
CA MET A 55 -0.97 4.54 1.71
C MET A 55 -2.07 4.44 2.77
N ASN A 56 -3.23 5.07 2.53
CA ASN A 56 -4.36 5.01 3.44
C ASN A 56 -4.93 3.60 3.59
N GLU A 57 -5.03 2.82 2.50
CA GLU A 57 -5.49 1.42 2.56
C GLU A 57 -4.54 0.55 3.37
N LEU A 58 -3.22 0.68 3.15
CA LEU A 58 -2.21 -0.06 3.91
C LEU A 58 -2.24 0.33 5.40
N ALA A 59 -2.33 1.63 5.68
CA ALA A 59 -2.42 2.15 7.05
C ALA A 59 -3.69 1.66 7.78
N SER A 60 -4.82 1.62 7.07
CA SER A 60 -6.09 1.11 7.59
C SER A 60 -6.05 -0.40 7.88
N ALA A 61 -5.24 -1.14 7.14
CA ALA A 61 -4.96 -2.55 7.39
C ALA A 61 -4.06 -2.82 8.60
N GLY A 62 -3.63 -1.77 9.30
CA GLY A 62 -2.80 -1.88 10.49
C GLY A 62 -1.31 -1.73 10.23
N ILE A 63 -0.90 -1.22 9.08
CA ILE A 63 0.51 -0.87 8.82
C ILE A 63 0.85 0.50 9.43
N ASN A 64 2.04 0.58 10.03
CA ASN A 64 2.71 1.81 10.41
C ASN A 64 3.90 2.05 9.48
N PHE A 65 4.01 3.25 8.91
CA PHE A 65 5.17 3.65 8.11
C PHE A 65 6.15 4.39 9.01
N THR A 66 7.40 3.94 9.04
CA THR A 66 8.47 4.53 9.86
C THR A 66 9.46 5.29 8.98
N GLU A 67 10.50 5.88 9.58
CA GLU A 67 11.56 6.56 8.83
C GLU A 67 12.34 5.61 7.91
N THR A 68 12.46 4.33 8.26
CA THR A 68 13.33 3.37 7.56
C THR A 68 12.60 2.15 7.01
N GLY A 69 11.30 2.00 7.28
CA GLY A 69 10.58 0.80 6.90
C GLY A 69 9.10 0.85 7.24
N VAL A 70 8.54 -0.33 7.49
CA VAL A 70 7.13 -0.51 7.86
C VAL A 70 7.01 -1.62 8.90
N GLU A 71 6.02 -1.51 9.76
CA GLU A 71 5.74 -2.46 10.82
C GLU A 71 4.23 -2.60 11.04
N PHE A 72 3.81 -3.65 11.74
CA PHE A 72 2.42 -3.73 12.21
C PHE A 72 2.22 -2.82 13.41
N ARG A 73 1.08 -2.11 13.43
CA ARG A 73 0.63 -1.35 14.60
C ARG A 73 0.34 -2.25 15.80
N SER A 74 -0.11 -3.48 15.55
CA SER A 74 -0.39 -4.50 16.56
C SER A 74 -0.32 -5.89 15.96
N TRP A 75 0.11 -6.87 16.76
CA TRP A 75 0.08 -8.29 16.41
C TRP A 75 -0.91 -9.06 17.29
N PRO A 76 -1.77 -9.93 16.73
CA PRO A 76 -1.98 -10.15 15.30
C PRO A 76 -2.60 -8.92 14.61
N PRO A 77 -2.38 -8.72 13.29
CA PRO A 77 -3.04 -7.65 12.57
C PRO A 77 -4.56 -7.89 12.57
N PRO A 78 -5.38 -6.84 12.66
CA PRO A 78 -6.83 -6.98 12.59
C PRO A 78 -7.23 -7.53 11.21
N GLN A 79 -8.31 -8.29 11.16
CA GLN A 79 -8.88 -8.70 9.88
C GLN A 79 -9.36 -7.46 9.13
N TYR A 80 -8.70 -7.16 8.01
CA TYR A 80 -9.03 -6.00 7.18
C TYR A 80 -9.35 -6.43 5.76
N VAL A 81 -10.48 -5.92 5.25
CA VAL A 81 -10.86 -6.04 3.84
C VAL A 81 -10.76 -4.65 3.24
N PRO A 82 -9.94 -4.46 2.19
CA PRO A 82 -9.77 -3.16 1.56
C PRO A 82 -11.07 -2.52 1.11
N THR A 83 -11.12 -1.19 1.18
CA THR A 83 -12.36 -0.41 1.05
C THR A 83 -13.02 -0.63 -0.31
N GLY A 84 -12.25 -0.58 -1.40
CA GLY A 84 -12.75 -0.80 -2.76
C GLY A 84 -13.26 -2.22 -3.02
N ILE A 85 -12.82 -3.21 -2.24
CA ILE A 85 -13.35 -4.59 -2.30
C ILE A 85 -14.64 -4.69 -1.49
N ARG A 86 -14.70 -4.05 -0.32
CA ARG A 86 -15.90 -4.04 0.53
C ARG A 86 -17.10 -3.40 -0.18
N GLN A 87 -16.88 -2.34 -0.95
CA GLN A 87 -17.96 -1.65 -1.68
C GLN A 87 -18.49 -2.41 -2.92
N LYS A 88 -17.76 -3.42 -3.41
CA LYS A 88 -18.20 -4.28 -4.52
C LYS A 88 -19.08 -5.46 -4.09
N LYS A 89 -19.23 -5.68 -2.78
CA LYS A 89 -20.14 -6.68 -2.17
C LYS A 89 -21.45 -6.03 -1.78
#